data_AF-A0A938QBL7-F1
#
_entry.id   AF-A0A938QBL7-F1
#
_cell.length_a   1.000
_cell.length_b   1.000
_cell.length_c   1.000
_cell.angle_alpha   90.00
_cell.angle_beta   90.00
_cell.angle_gamma   90.00
#
_symmetry.space_group_name_H-M   'P 1'
#
loop_
_entity.id
_entity.type
_entity.pdbx_description
1 polymer ?
#
loop_
_entity_poly.entity_id
_entity_poly.type
_entity_poly.pdbx_seq_one_letter_code
_entity_poly.pdbx_strand_id
1 'polypeptide(L)' 'MRRKLGALLLGLVLAGVVSDRASAIPLGKPAPEIAGSSWINSAPLTTKDLRGQVVLVEFWTYG' A
#
# COMPACT_ATOMS: atom_id res chain seq x y z
N MET A 1 26.84 13.28 -37.13
CA MET A 1 25.41 13.16 -36.75
C MET A 1 25.09 11.97 -35.82
N ARG A 2 26.05 11.36 -35.11
CA ARG A 2 25.83 10.15 -34.27
C ARG A 2 25.83 10.38 -32.76
N ARG A 3 26.07 11.62 -32.30
CA ARG A 3 26.24 11.96 -30.87
C ARG A 3 24.93 12.35 -30.16
N LYS A 4 23.86 12.66 -30.89
CA LYS A 4 22.55 13.02 -30.30
C LYS A 4 21.68 11.80 -29.97
N LEU A 5 21.98 10.63 -30.54
CA LEU A 5 21.22 9.39 -30.30
C LEU A 5 21.53 8.77 -28.94
N GLY A 6 22.78 8.84 -28.48
CA GLY A 6 23.18 8.35 -27.15
C GLY A 6 22.61 9.19 -26.00
N ALA A 7 22.45 10.50 -26.19
CA ALA A 7 21.86 11.38 -25.19
C ALA A 7 20.35 11.15 -25.00
N LEU A 8 19.64 10.78 -26.07
CA LEU A 8 18.20 10.48 -26.01
C LEU A 8 17.92 9.14 -25.30
N LEU A 9 18.78 8.15 -25.49
CA LEU A 9 18.70 6.85 -24.79
C LEU A 9 19.03 6.97 -23.30
N LEU A 10 20.01 7.82 -22.92
CA LEU A 10 20.33 8.06 -21.52
C LEU A 10 19.22 8.83 -20.79
N GLY A 11 18.58 9.81 -21.46
CA GLY A 11 17.45 10.56 -20.89
C GLY A 11 16.21 9.70 -20.62
N LEU A 12 15.97 8.66 -21.43
CA LEU A 12 14.83 7.74 -21.26
C LEU A 12 15.06 6.73 -20.11
N VAL A 13 16.32 6.36 -19.85
CA VAL A 13 16.67 5.44 -18.75
C VAL A 13 16.53 6.12 -17.38
N LEU A 14 16.79 7.43 -17.26
CA LEU A 14 16.58 8.16 -16.01
C LEU A 14 15.10 8.37 -15.64
N ALA A 15 14.19 8.41 -16.62
CA ALA A 15 12.74 8.50 -16.37
C ALA A 15 12.09 7.13 -16.08
N GLY A 16 12.80 6.03 -16.35
CA GLY A 16 12.32 4.65 -16.21
C GLY A 16 12.62 3.99 -14.87
N VAL A 17 13.26 4.68 -13.91
CA VAL A 17 13.34 4.21 -12.51
C VAL A 17 11.99 4.50 -11.86
N VAL A 18 11.01 3.69 -12.26
CA VAL A 18 9.66 3.66 -11.71
C VAL A 18 9.78 3.47 -10.20
N SER A 19 9.30 4.50 -9.50
CA SER A 19 9.15 4.59 -8.06
C SER A 19 8.70 3.27 -7.45
N ASP A 20 9.54 2.66 -6.62
CA ASP A 20 9.11 1.61 -5.70
C ASP A 20 8.14 2.26 -4.70
N ARG A 21 6.84 2.11 -4.93
CA ARG A 21 5.78 2.60 -4.04
C ARG A 21 5.37 1.50 -3.07
N ALA A 22 6.33 0.92 -2.37
CA ALA A 22 6.02 0.30 -1.09
C ALA A 22 5.49 1.42 -0.18
N SER A 23 4.16 1.51 -0.03
CA SER A 23 3.55 2.47 0.87
C SER A 23 3.96 2.09 2.29
N ALA A 24 4.84 2.89 2.88
CA ALA A 24 5.25 2.68 4.26
C ALA A 24 3.99 2.72 5.15
N ILE A 25 3.81 1.70 5.99
CA ILE A 25 2.72 1.69 6.97
C ILE A 25 3.03 2.83 7.96
N PRO A 26 2.14 3.81 8.15
CA PRO A 26 2.39 4.94 9.03
C PRO A 26 2.34 4.49 10.50
N LEU A 27 3.49 4.12 11.05
CA LEU A 27 3.62 3.69 12.45
C LEU A 27 3.25 4.83 13.42
N GLY A 28 2.56 4.47 14.51
CA GLY A 28 2.15 5.42 15.54
C GLY A 28 1.01 6.37 15.14
N LYS A 29 0.42 6.20 13.94
CA LYS A 29 -0.82 6.87 13.56
C LYS A 29 -2.03 6.01 13.95
N PRO A 30 -3.21 6.62 14.19
CA PRO A 30 -4.44 5.86 14.39
C PRO A 30 -4.69 4.92 13.22
N ALA A 31 -5.15 3.70 13.50
CA ALA A 31 -5.62 2.78 12.48
C ALA A 31 -6.80 3.42 11.72
N PRO A 32 -6.89 3.24 10.39
CA PRO A 32 -8.09 3.59 9.64
C PRO A 32 -9.34 2.86 10.15
N GLU A 33 -10.52 3.35 9.77
CA GLU A 33 -11.77 2.63 10.05
C GLU A 33 -11.88 1.36 9.20
N ILE A 34 -12.50 0.32 9.75
CA ILE A 34 -12.72 -0.94 9.03
C ILE A 34 -13.88 -0.74 8.05
N ALA A 35 -13.59 -0.82 6.74
CA ALA A 35 -14.56 -0.58 5.68
C ALA A 35 -15.21 -1.85 5.09
N GLY A 36 -14.88 -3.05 5.61
CA GLY A 36 -15.42 -4.33 5.13
C GLY A 36 -16.88 -4.54 5.51
N SER A 37 -17.72 -5.01 4.58
CA SER A 37 -19.16 -5.22 4.79
C SER A 37 -19.57 -6.67 5.04
N SER A 38 -18.82 -7.65 4.51
CA SER A 38 -19.13 -9.09 4.66
C SER A 38 -18.35 -9.70 5.81
N TRP A 39 -18.96 -9.68 7.01
CA TRP A 39 -18.37 -10.26 8.21
C TRP A 39 -18.73 -11.73 8.34
N ILE A 40 -17.77 -12.52 8.82
CA ILE A 40 -17.93 -13.95 9.09
C ILE A 40 -17.69 -14.16 10.58
N ASN A 41 -18.52 -14.97 11.23
CA ASN A 41 -18.44 -15.32 12.67
C ASN A 41 -18.67 -14.18 13.67
N SER A 42 -18.97 -12.97 13.21
CA SER A 42 -19.34 -11.84 14.08
C SER A 42 -20.30 -10.86 13.39
N ALA A 43 -20.94 -10.01 14.19
CA ALA A 43 -21.45 -8.75 13.68
C ALA A 43 -20.28 -7.84 13.23
N PRO A 44 -20.55 -6.78 12.44
CA PRO A 44 -19.55 -5.79 12.09
C PRO A 44 -18.88 -5.16 13.32
N LEU A 45 -17.55 -5.00 13.28
CA LEU A 45 -16.76 -4.34 14.33
C LEU A 45 -16.18 -3.02 13.82
N THR A 46 -16.16 -2.02 14.69
CA THR A 46 -15.49 -0.72 14.44
C THR A 46 -14.13 -0.67 15.14
N THR A 47 -13.27 0.26 14.71
CA THR A 47 -11.99 0.52 15.41
C THR A 47 -12.21 0.95 16.87
N LYS A 48 -13.37 1.53 17.20
CA LYS A 48 -13.76 1.89 18.57
C LYS A 48 -14.01 0.66 19.45
N ASP A 49 -14.70 -0.34 18.91
CA ASP A 49 -15.05 -1.57 19.66
C ASP A 49 -13.80 -2.38 20.04
N LEU A 50 -12.73 -2.23 19.27
CA LEU A 50 -11.47 -2.95 19.42
C LEU A 50 -10.43 -2.24 20.31
N ARG A 51 -10.77 -1.10 20.91
CA ARG A 51 -9.83 -0.34 21.76
C ARG A 51 -9.37 -1.18 22.96
N GLY A 52 -8.06 -1.21 23.19
CA GLY A 52 -7.43 -1.97 24.27
C GLY A 52 -7.07 -3.41 23.89
N GLN A 53 -7.39 -3.86 22.68
CA GLN A 53 -6.97 -5.14 22.13
C GLN A 53 -5.77 -4.97 21.19
N VAL A 54 -4.93 -6.00 21.09
CA VAL A 54 -3.95 -6.13 20.01
C VAL A 54 -4.66 -6.79 18.84
N VAL A 55 -4.80 -6.05 17.73
CA VAL A 55 -5.56 -6.49 16.55
C VAL A 55 -4.59 -6.78 15.41
N LEU A 56 -4.71 -7.96 14.80
CA LEU A 56 -4.01 -8.33 13.56
C LEU A 56 -4.97 -8.22 12.38
N VAL A 57 -4.57 -7.49 11.35
CA VAL A 57 -5.30 -7.39 10.07
C VAL A 57 -4.47 -8.06 9.00
N GLU A 58 -5.06 -9.03 8.31
CA GLU A 58 -4.43 -9.76 7.22
C GLU A 58 -5.27 -9.60 5.94
N PHE A 59 -4.59 -9.30 4.83
CA PHE A 59 -5.19 -9.22 3.51
C PHE A 59 -4.75 -10.46 2.72
N TRP A 60 -5.72 -11.22 2.22
CA TRP A 60 -5.47 -12.41 1.41
C TRP A 60 -6.33 -12.40 0.16
N THR A 61 -5.83 -13.03 -0.89
CA THR A 61 -6.60 -13.38 -2.09
C THR A 61 -6.58 -14.89 -2.27
N TYR A 62 -7.46 -15.40 -3.11
CA TYR A 62 -7.20 -16.68 -3.76
C TYR A 62 -5.96 -16.46 -4.63
N GLY A 63 -4.88 -17.22 -4.42
CA GLY A 63 -3.58 -17.00 -5.07
C GLY A 63 -3.63 -16.91 -6.59
#